data_AF-A0A7X8W4N5-F1
#
_entry.id   AF-A0A7X8W4N5-F1
#
_cell.length_a   1.000
_cell.length_b   1.000
_cell.length_c   1.000
_cell.angle_alpha   90.00
_cell.angle_beta   90.00
_cell.angle_gamma   90.00
#
_symmetry.space_group_name_H-M   'P 1'
#
loop_
_entity.id
_entity.type
_entity.pdbx_description
1 polymer ?
#
loop_
_entity_poly.entity_id
_entity_poly.type
_entity_poly.pdbx_seq_one_letter_code
_entity_poly.pdbx_strand_id
1 'polypeptide(L)'
;AIMIPMYITAVKLGLQNTYTGLILPFLLNTFGLFQMRQYLITFPNEILDAGRIDGLGEIGIFNKLVLKNSTPAIATVAILCFKGQWDNLLWPLLIAQKEAMKTIPTYIVKFTEEQSSDEGAMMAVAVLASIPIIILFVTLSKYFLGGNNVYSSSKE
;
A
#
# COMPACT_ATOMS: atom_id res chain seq x y z
N ALA A 1 -13.27 16.83 5.76
CA ALA A 1 -12.72 18.09 6.31
C ALA A 1 -11.28 18.40 5.84
N ILE A 2 -10.40 17.41 5.65
CA ILE A 2 -8.97 17.66 5.32
C ILE A 2 -8.70 17.83 3.81
N MET A 3 -9.57 17.32 2.95
CA MET A 3 -9.36 17.29 1.49
C MET A 3 -9.24 18.67 0.84
N ILE A 4 -10.07 19.64 1.25
CA ILE A 4 -10.10 20.98 0.63
C ILE A 4 -8.79 21.74 0.89
N PRO A 5 -8.31 21.88 2.14
CA PRO A 5 -7.01 22.51 2.38
C PRO A 5 -5.85 21.77 1.69
N MET A 6 -5.88 20.43 1.68
CA MET A 6 -4.84 19.61 1.03
C MET A 6 -4.78 19.89 -0.48
N TYR A 7 -5.94 19.98 -1.14
CA TYR A 7 -6.04 20.33 -2.55
C TYR A 7 -5.52 21.74 -2.83
N ILE A 8 -5.93 22.74 -2.05
CA ILE A 8 -5.47 24.13 -2.22
C ILE A 8 -3.94 24.20 -2.10
N THR A 9 -3.35 23.51 -1.14
CA THR A 9 -1.89 23.44 -0.96
C THR A 9 -1.21 22.78 -2.16
N ALA A 10 -1.74 21.64 -2.65
CA ALA A 10 -1.18 20.96 -3.80
C ALA A 10 -1.19 21.85 -5.07
N VAL A 11 -2.27 22.59 -5.31
CA VAL A 11 -2.38 23.54 -6.43
C VAL A 11 -1.39 24.70 -6.26
N LYS A 12 -1.28 25.29 -5.06
CA LYS A 12 -0.30 26.36 -4.78
C LYS A 12 1.15 25.93 -5.00
N LEU A 13 1.45 24.65 -4.78
CA LEU A 13 2.76 24.05 -5.03
C LEU A 13 2.96 23.61 -6.49
N GLY A 14 1.99 23.83 -7.38
CA GLY A 14 2.08 23.42 -8.78
C GLY A 14 2.03 21.91 -8.99
N LEU A 15 1.50 21.14 -8.03
CA LEU A 15 1.46 19.67 -8.08
C LEU A 15 0.26 19.12 -8.87
N GLN A 16 -0.63 19.97 -9.35
CA GLN A 16 -1.77 19.56 -10.16
C GLN A 16 -1.29 18.95 -11.49
N ASN A 17 -1.92 17.86 -11.94
CA ASN A 17 -1.51 17.11 -13.12
C ASN A 17 -0.04 16.64 -13.09
N THR A 18 0.44 16.22 -11.91
CA THR A 18 1.75 15.58 -11.74
C THR A 18 1.63 14.29 -10.94
N TYR A 19 2.48 13.30 -11.24
CA TYR A 19 2.55 12.07 -10.44
C TYR A 19 2.97 12.35 -8.99
N THR A 20 3.83 13.35 -8.79
CA THR A 20 4.19 13.81 -7.45
C THR A 20 2.97 14.27 -6.66
N GLY A 21 2.05 15.05 -7.27
CA GLY A 21 0.80 15.46 -6.62
C GLY A 21 -0.14 14.32 -6.28
N LEU A 22 -0.10 13.22 -7.05
CA LEU A 22 -0.88 12.02 -6.76
C LEU A 22 -0.29 11.20 -5.61
N ILE A 23 1.04 11.10 -5.54
CA ILE A 23 1.75 10.19 -4.63
C ILE A 23 2.05 10.86 -3.28
N LEU A 24 2.56 12.10 -3.30
CA LEU A 24 3.15 12.79 -2.15
C LEU A 24 2.25 12.81 -0.91
N PRO A 25 0.94 13.13 -0.99
CA PRO A 25 0.08 13.22 0.21
C PRO A 25 -0.11 11.88 0.92
N PHE A 26 0.08 10.77 0.22
CA PHE A 26 -0.17 9.42 0.72
C PHE A 26 1.09 8.61 0.94
N LEU A 27 2.27 9.21 0.80
CA LEU A 27 3.56 8.55 1.10
C LEU A 27 3.61 8.03 2.53
N LEU A 28 3.04 8.79 3.47
CA LEU A 28 2.94 8.40 4.87
C LEU A 28 1.55 7.80 5.11
N ASN A 29 1.52 6.48 5.26
CA ASN A 29 0.31 5.75 5.60
C ASN A 29 0.27 5.49 7.12
N THR A 30 -0.63 6.18 7.83
CA THR A 30 -0.77 6.06 9.29
C THR A 30 -1.12 4.64 9.74
N PHE A 31 -1.96 3.94 8.97
CA PHE A 31 -2.31 2.55 9.27
C PHE A 31 -1.11 1.62 9.11
N GLY A 32 -0.33 1.79 8.03
CA GLY A 32 0.90 1.03 7.82
C GLY A 32 1.92 1.24 8.94
N LEU A 33 2.10 2.49 9.39
CA LEU A 33 2.94 2.82 10.52
C LEU A 33 2.47 2.15 11.82
N PHE A 34 1.18 2.22 12.10
CA PHE A 34 0.58 1.58 13.28
C PHE A 34 0.77 0.07 13.24
N GLN A 35 0.44 -0.59 12.12
CA GLN A 35 0.55 -2.04 11.96
C GLN A 35 1.99 -2.52 12.15
N MET A 36 2.95 -1.83 11.52
CA MET A 36 4.37 -2.15 11.67
C MET A 36 4.85 -1.96 13.11
N ARG A 37 4.41 -0.88 13.77
CA ARG A 37 4.73 -0.67 15.20
C ARG A 37 4.20 -1.80 16.06
N GLN A 38 2.94 -2.21 15.87
CA GLN A 38 2.35 -3.29 16.66
C GLN A 38 3.09 -4.62 16.46
N TYR A 39 3.53 -4.90 15.23
CA TYR A 39 4.33 -6.09 14.92
C TYR A 39 5.72 -6.04 15.56
N LEU A 40 6.40 -4.90 15.49
CA LEU A 40 7.76 -4.74 16.01
C LEU A 40 7.82 -4.77 17.54
N ILE A 41 6.78 -4.33 18.24
CA ILE A 41 6.72 -4.40 19.71
C ILE A 41 6.66 -5.86 20.21
N THR A 42 6.12 -6.78 19.43
CA THR A 42 6.09 -8.20 19.77
C THR A 42 7.35 -8.95 19.32
N PHE A 43 8.33 -8.26 18.72
CA PHE A 43 9.57 -8.89 18.28
C PHE A 43 10.45 -9.23 19.50
N PRO A 44 10.95 -10.47 19.62
CA PRO A 44 11.70 -10.89 20.80
C PRO A 44 13.08 -10.22 20.86
N ASN A 45 13.37 -9.61 22.01
CA ASN A 45 14.66 -8.94 22.25
C ASN A 45 15.85 -9.91 22.20
N GLU A 46 15.64 -11.18 22.55
CA GLU A 46 16.68 -12.23 22.52
C GLU A 46 17.30 -12.40 21.14
N ILE A 47 16.51 -12.28 20.07
CA ILE A 47 17.01 -12.35 18.68
C ILE A 47 17.89 -11.13 18.36
N LEU A 48 17.56 -9.96 18.91
CA LEU A 48 18.36 -8.75 18.73
C LEU A 48 19.69 -8.85 19.46
N ASP A 49 19.66 -9.35 20.70
CA ASP A 49 20.86 -9.53 21.52
C ASP A 49 21.78 -10.61 20.96
N ALA A 50 21.23 -11.72 20.44
CA ALA A 50 22.00 -12.71 19.71
C ALA A 50 22.72 -12.09 18.49
N GLY A 51 22.03 -11.25 17.71
CA GLY A 51 22.65 -10.53 16.60
C GLY A 51 23.81 -9.63 17.01
N ARG A 52 23.73 -8.98 18.19
CA ARG A 52 24.82 -8.18 18.76
C ARG A 52 26.01 -9.03 19.16
N ILE A 53 25.77 -10.18 19.78
CA ILE A 53 26.81 -11.16 20.13
C ILE A 53 27.52 -11.68 18.87
N ASP A 54 26.78 -11.90 17.79
CA ASP A 54 27.29 -12.29 16.46
C ASP A 54 28.02 -11.16 15.72
N GLY A 55 28.18 -9.98 16.34
CA GLY A 55 28.92 -8.85 15.79
C GLY A 55 28.16 -8.02 14.75
N LEU A 56 26.84 -8.18 14.63
CA LEU A 56 26.03 -7.30 13.79
C LEU A 56 25.86 -5.93 14.45
N GLY A 57 26.19 -4.86 13.72
CA GLY A 57 25.78 -3.50 14.10
C GLY A 57 24.27 -3.27 13.92
N GLU A 58 23.72 -2.21 14.51
CA GLU A 58 22.27 -1.93 14.53
C GLU A 58 21.61 -1.91 13.13
N ILE A 59 22.28 -1.36 12.11
CA ILE A 59 21.79 -1.39 10.72
C ILE A 59 21.74 -2.83 10.18
N GLY A 60 22.75 -3.65 10.54
CA GLY A 60 22.80 -5.06 10.20
C GLY A 60 21.69 -5.86 10.86
N ILE A 61 21.41 -5.58 12.14
CA ILE A 61 20.32 -6.19 12.89
C ILE A 61 18.98 -5.83 12.25
N PHE A 62 18.75 -4.55 11.97
CA PHE A 62 17.53 -4.11 11.32
C PHE A 62 17.31 -4.81 9.96
N ASN A 63 18.29 -4.77 9.06
CA ASN A 63 18.11 -5.29 7.71
C ASN A 63 18.06 -6.83 7.65
N LYS A 64 18.89 -7.53 8.42
CA LYS A 64 19.02 -8.99 8.32
C LYS A 64 18.04 -9.74 9.21
N LEU A 65 17.76 -9.23 10.41
CA LEU A 65 16.91 -9.89 11.40
C LEU A 65 15.51 -9.28 11.38
N VAL A 66 15.38 -8.00 11.67
CA VAL A 66 14.06 -7.36 11.86
C VAL A 66 13.27 -7.33 10.56
N LEU A 67 13.84 -6.78 9.49
CA LEU A 67 13.17 -6.58 8.20
C LEU A 67 12.75 -7.91 7.57
N LYS A 68 13.64 -8.90 7.58
CA LYS A 68 13.39 -10.22 7.00
C LYS A 68 12.28 -10.97 7.75
N ASN A 69 12.29 -10.95 9.08
CA ASN A 69 11.22 -11.58 9.86
C ASN A 69 9.89 -10.80 9.75
N SER A 70 9.95 -9.49 9.54
CA SER A 70 8.77 -8.64 9.34
C SER A 70 8.11 -8.79 7.97
N THR A 71 8.62 -9.66 7.08
CA THR A 71 8.07 -9.85 5.73
C THR A 71 6.56 -10.12 5.70
N PRO A 72 5.95 -10.94 6.58
CA PRO A 72 4.49 -11.15 6.61
C PRO A 72 3.72 -9.87 6.96
N ALA A 73 4.21 -9.08 7.91
CA ALA A 73 3.60 -7.80 8.29
C ALA A 73 3.71 -6.77 7.17
N ILE A 74 4.88 -6.69 6.53
CA ILE A 74 5.13 -5.82 5.38
C ILE A 74 4.22 -6.20 4.22
N ALA A 75 4.05 -7.49 3.93
CA ALA A 75 3.15 -7.97 2.88
C ALA A 75 1.70 -7.55 3.14
N THR A 76 1.24 -7.64 4.39
CA THR A 76 -0.09 -7.18 4.80
C THR A 76 -0.26 -5.68 4.56
N VAL A 77 0.68 -4.86 5.02
CA VAL A 77 0.66 -3.41 4.82
C VAL A 77 0.72 -3.07 3.32
N ALA A 78 1.54 -3.77 2.54
CA ALA A 78 1.67 -3.56 1.10
C ALA A 78 0.35 -3.81 0.37
N ILE A 79 -0.34 -4.93 0.64
CA ILE A 79 -1.64 -5.22 0.03
C ILE A 79 -2.67 -4.16 0.40
N LEU A 80 -2.80 -3.84 1.69
CA LEU A 80 -3.82 -2.90 2.17
C LEU A 80 -3.57 -1.48 1.67
N CYS A 81 -2.31 -1.04 1.64
CA CYS A 81 -1.93 0.27 1.12
C CYS A 81 -2.15 0.35 -0.39
N PHE A 82 -1.72 -0.67 -1.14
CA PHE A 82 -1.92 -0.74 -2.58
C PHE A 82 -3.40 -0.71 -2.93
N LYS A 83 -4.21 -1.58 -2.33
CA LYS A 83 -5.66 -1.63 -2.53
C LYS A 83 -6.29 -0.26 -2.25
N GLY A 84 -5.94 0.33 -1.10
CA GLY A 84 -6.47 1.64 -0.70
C GLY A 84 -6.17 2.75 -1.71
N GLN A 85 -5.00 2.74 -2.35
CA GLN A 85 -4.66 3.72 -3.38
C GLN A 85 -5.18 3.37 -4.77
N TRP A 86 -5.29 2.09 -5.09
CA TRP A 86 -5.85 1.62 -6.35
C TRP A 86 -7.35 1.95 -6.46
N ASP A 87 -8.08 1.81 -5.35
CA ASP A 87 -9.50 2.13 -5.24
C ASP A 87 -9.76 3.64 -5.01
N ASN A 88 -8.70 4.45 -4.86
CA ASN A 88 -8.84 5.87 -4.51
C ASN A 88 -9.40 6.67 -5.69
N LEU A 89 -10.66 7.08 -5.55
CA LEU A 89 -11.35 7.92 -6.52
C LEU A 89 -11.16 9.42 -6.25
N LEU A 90 -11.34 9.84 -5.00
CA LEU A 90 -11.57 11.25 -4.67
C LEU A 90 -10.33 12.13 -4.90
N TRP A 91 -9.14 11.65 -4.55
CA TRP A 91 -7.94 12.48 -4.71
C TRP A 91 -7.51 12.63 -6.17
N PRO A 92 -7.42 11.54 -6.98
CA PRO A 92 -7.12 11.68 -8.40
C PRO A 92 -8.14 12.53 -9.15
N LEU A 93 -9.42 12.51 -8.76
CA LEU A 93 -10.46 13.34 -9.36
C LEU A 93 -10.16 14.85 -9.21
N LEU A 94 -9.45 15.26 -8.16
CA LEU A 94 -9.07 16.65 -7.93
C LEU A 94 -7.74 17.01 -8.60
N ILE A 95 -6.74 16.12 -8.55
CA ILE A 95 -5.37 16.42 -9.00
C ILE A 95 -5.13 16.08 -10.47
N ALA A 96 -5.68 14.98 -10.99
CA ALA A 96 -5.44 14.49 -12.34
C ALA A 96 -6.58 14.91 -13.29
N GLN A 97 -6.53 16.16 -13.73
CA GLN A 97 -7.48 16.75 -14.67
C GLN A 97 -7.16 16.41 -16.13
N LYS A 98 -5.89 16.16 -16.48
CA LYS A 98 -5.48 15.74 -17.82
C LYS A 98 -5.96 14.32 -18.10
N GLU A 99 -6.54 14.10 -19.28
CA GLU A 99 -7.07 12.80 -19.70
C GLU A 99 -6.02 11.67 -19.59
N ALA A 100 -4.78 11.95 -20.00
CA ALA A 100 -3.67 10.99 -19.93
C ALA A 100 -3.23 10.60 -18.49
N MET A 101 -3.76 11.27 -17.47
CA MET A 101 -3.43 11.03 -16.07
C MET A 101 -4.61 10.47 -15.26
N LYS A 102 -5.77 10.27 -15.89
CA LYS A 102 -6.93 9.71 -15.21
C LYS A 102 -6.62 8.29 -14.76
N THR A 103 -6.99 7.99 -13.52
CA THR A 103 -6.90 6.66 -12.95
C THR A 103 -8.10 5.84 -13.39
N ILE A 104 -8.02 4.52 -13.24
CA ILE A 104 -9.12 3.62 -13.60
C ILE A 104 -10.43 4.02 -12.90
N PRO A 105 -10.48 4.30 -11.58
CA PRO A 105 -11.71 4.75 -10.94
C PRO A 105 -12.27 6.07 -11.51
N THR A 106 -11.42 7.07 -11.80
CA THR A 106 -11.92 8.35 -12.34
C THR A 106 -12.39 8.21 -13.78
N TYR A 107 -11.77 7.32 -14.55
CA TYR A 107 -12.21 6.98 -15.89
C TYR A 107 -13.55 6.25 -15.89
N ILE A 108 -13.76 5.28 -14.98
CA ILE A 108 -15.05 4.58 -14.83
C ILE A 108 -16.19 5.56 -14.55
N VAL A 109 -15.98 6.54 -13.66
CA VAL A 109 -16.99 7.57 -13.37
C VAL A 109 -17.32 8.39 -14.61
N LYS A 110 -16.30 8.89 -15.31
CA LYS A 110 -16.48 9.64 -16.56
C LYS A 110 -17.21 8.81 -17.62
N PHE A 111 -16.83 7.55 -17.79
CA PHE A 111 -17.42 6.63 -18.76
C PHE A 111 -18.91 6.39 -18.47
N THR A 112 -19.27 6.28 -17.18
CA THR A 112 -20.66 6.12 -16.73
C THR A 112 -21.49 7.36 -17.04
N GLU A 113 -20.91 8.56 -16.95
CA GLU A 113 -21.56 9.83 -17.30
C GLU A 113 -21.75 9.99 -18.82
N GLU A 114 -20.78 9.55 -19.63
CA GLU A 114 -20.80 9.70 -21.09
C GLU A 114 -21.64 8.64 -21.82
N GLN A 115 -21.73 7.42 -21.27
CA GLN A 115 -22.16 6.22 -21.98
C GLN A 115 -23.22 5.45 -21.20
N SER A 116 -24.23 6.19 -20.72
CA SER A 116 -25.29 5.85 -19.74
C SER A 116 -26.11 4.55 -19.95
N SER A 117 -25.69 3.61 -20.80
CA SER A 117 -26.44 2.41 -21.14
C SER A 117 -25.61 1.14 -21.46
N ASP A 118 -24.27 1.16 -21.44
CA ASP A 118 -23.47 -0.05 -21.69
C ASP A 118 -22.97 -0.70 -20.37
N GLU A 119 -23.89 -1.41 -19.71
CA GLU A 119 -23.61 -2.18 -18.49
C GLU A 119 -22.56 -3.28 -18.72
N GLY A 120 -22.51 -3.84 -19.94
CA GLY A 120 -21.55 -4.88 -20.32
C GLY A 120 -20.12 -4.35 -20.34
N ALA A 121 -19.91 -3.20 -20.96
CA ALA A 121 -18.62 -2.51 -20.97
C ALA A 121 -18.18 -2.12 -19.54
N MET A 122 -19.08 -1.62 -18.70
CA MET A 122 -18.77 -1.29 -17.31
C MET A 122 -18.32 -2.52 -16.51
N MET A 123 -19.01 -3.66 -16.66
CA MET A 123 -18.61 -4.91 -16.00
C MET A 123 -17.24 -5.40 -16.49
N ALA A 124 -16.96 -5.30 -17.80
CA ALA A 124 -15.64 -5.67 -18.34
C ALA A 124 -14.51 -4.79 -17.76
N VAL A 125 -14.72 -3.48 -17.67
CA VAL A 125 -13.75 -2.56 -17.06
C VAL A 125 -13.54 -2.86 -15.57
N ALA A 126 -14.60 -3.16 -14.83
CA ALA A 126 -14.49 -3.53 -13.41
C ALA A 126 -13.68 -4.83 -13.20
N VAL A 127 -13.86 -5.83 -14.07
CA VAL A 127 -13.05 -7.05 -14.05
C VAL A 127 -11.58 -6.73 -14.30
N LEU A 128 -11.28 -5.95 -15.35
CA LEU A 128 -9.91 -5.52 -15.67
C LEU A 128 -9.27 -4.74 -14.52
N ALA A 129 -10.04 -3.86 -13.87
CA ALA A 129 -9.60 -3.07 -12.72
C ALA A 129 -9.24 -3.95 -11.51
N SER A 130 -9.85 -5.13 -11.38
CA SER A 130 -9.62 -6.06 -10.27
C SER A 130 -8.37 -6.93 -10.45
N ILE A 131 -7.93 -7.16 -11.68
CA ILE A 131 -6.79 -8.06 -12.00
C ILE A 131 -5.52 -7.71 -11.22
N PRO A 132 -5.05 -6.44 -11.15
CA PRO A 132 -3.79 -6.12 -10.47
C PRO A 132 -3.83 -6.40 -8.97
N ILE A 133 -4.97 -6.18 -8.33
CA ILE A 133 -5.15 -6.50 -6.90
C ILE A 133 -5.09 -8.01 -6.70
N ILE A 134 -5.71 -8.80 -7.56
CA ILE A 134 -5.68 -10.26 -7.49
C ILE A 134 -4.25 -10.77 -7.66
N ILE A 135 -3.51 -10.27 -8.66
CA ILE A 135 -2.11 -10.64 -8.90
C ILE A 135 -1.24 -10.33 -7.67
N LEU A 136 -1.39 -9.12 -7.12
CA LEU A 136 -0.65 -8.70 -5.93
C LEU A 136 -0.97 -9.61 -4.74
N PHE A 137 -2.26 -9.87 -4.49
CA PHE A 137 -2.72 -10.71 -3.39
C PHE A 137 -2.17 -12.12 -3.52
N VAL A 138 -2.31 -12.77 -4.68
CA VAL A 138 -1.83 -14.15 -4.89
C VAL A 138 -0.31 -14.23 -4.71
N THR A 139 0.44 -13.25 -5.23
CA THR A 139 1.91 -13.20 -5.11
C THR A 139 2.38 -13.06 -3.66
N LEU A 140 1.65 -12.28 -2.86
CA LEU A 140 1.98 -12.00 -1.47
C LEU A 140 1.33 -12.98 -0.49
N SER A 141 0.30 -13.73 -0.89
CA SER A 141 -0.45 -14.68 -0.06
C SER A 141 0.44 -15.74 0.60
N LYS A 142 1.53 -16.14 -0.07
CA LYS A 142 2.54 -17.08 0.46
C LYS A 142 3.21 -16.61 1.76
N TYR A 143 3.33 -15.30 1.98
CA TYR A 143 3.95 -14.75 3.18
C TYR A 143 3.04 -14.83 4.40
N PHE A 144 1.73 -15.00 4.21
CA PHE A 144 0.77 -15.17 5.30
C PHE A 144 0.85 -16.58 5.90
N LEU A 145 1.12 -17.60 5.07
CA LEU A 145 1.11 -19.01 5.47
C LEU A 145 2.44 -19.49 6.06
N GLY A 146 3.56 -18.89 5.66
CA GLY A 146 4.90 -19.32 6.10
C GLY A 146 5.29 -18.89 7.53
N GLY A 147 4.57 -17.96 8.14
CA GLY A 147 4.93 -17.37 9.44
C GLY A 147 4.69 -18.27 10.66
N ASN A 148 3.78 -19.24 10.57
CA ASN A 148 3.40 -20.07 11.72
C ASN A 148 4.42 -21.19 12.06
N ASN A 149 5.34 -21.52 11.16
CA ASN A 149 6.23 -22.67 11.35
C ASN A 149 7.59 -22.34 11.98
N VAL A 150 7.99 -21.05 12.03
CA VAL A 150 9.30 -20.66 12.59
C VAL A 150 9.22 -20.39 14.09
N TYR A 151 8.06 -19.92 14.59
CA TYR A 151 7.86 -19.68 16.03
C TYR A 151 7.53 -20.94 16.84
N SER A 152 7.04 -22.01 16.20
CA SER A 152 6.75 -23.27 16.89
C SER A 152 8.00 -24.13 17.10
N SER A 153 9.02 -24.02 16.23
CA SER A 153 10.22 -24.86 16.31
C SER A 153 11.23 -24.42 17.38
N SER A 154 11.01 -23.30 18.07
CA SER A 154 11.80 -22.87 19.23
C SER A 154 11.10 -23.17 20.57
N LYS A 155 9.93 -23.83 20.52
CA LYS A 155 9.14 -24.23 21.71
C LYS A 155 9.13 -25.74 21.98
N GLU A 156 9.90 -26.51 21.22
CA GLU A 156 10.24 -27.91 21.51
C GLU A 156 11.75 -28.03 21.66
#